data_AF-A0A977NMX0-F1
#
_entry.id   AF-A0A977NMX0-F1
#
_cell.length_a   1.000
_cell.length_b   1.000
_cell.length_c   1.000
_cell.angle_alpha   90.00
_cell.angle_beta   90.00
_cell.angle_gamma   90.00
#
_symmetry.space_group_name_H-M   'P 1'
#
loop_
_entity.id
_entity.type
_entity.pdbx_description
1 polymer ?
#
loop_
_entity_poly.entity_id
_entity_poly.type
_entity_poly.pdbx_seq_one_letter_code
_entity_poly.pdbx_strand_id
1 'polypeptide(L)' 'MSFTNQIARATEGVPKIAVGILIGVLVFGIFAVGFDQGQLFALAQGNPADPANPAYGELLMHEFTHDMRHAAGFACH' A
#
# COMPACT_ATOMS: atom_id res chain seq x y z
N MET A 1 -55.09 6.33 -18.50
CA MET A 1 -53.97 5.75 -17.72
C MET A 1 -52.68 6.10 -18.44
N SER A 2 -51.79 6.86 -17.79
CA SER A 2 -50.48 7.22 -18.35
C SER A 2 -49.48 6.17 -17.92
N PHE A 3 -48.86 5.48 -18.88
CA PHE A 3 -47.77 4.54 -18.61
C PHE A 3 -46.45 5.28 -18.70
N THR A 4 -45.85 5.58 -17.55
CA THR A 4 -44.47 6.05 -17.48
C THR A 4 -43.57 4.86 -17.73
N ASN A 5 -43.02 4.74 -18.94
CA ASN A 5 -41.98 3.77 -19.24
C ASN A 5 -40.69 4.22 -18.54
N GLN A 6 -40.47 3.76 -17.31
CA GLN A 6 -39.17 3.91 -16.66
C GLN A 6 -38.19 2.93 -17.32
N ILE A 7 -37.47 3.44 -18.32
CA ILE A 7 -36.37 2.71 -18.95
C ILE A 7 -35.23 2.66 -17.92
N ALA A 8 -35.16 1.56 -17.17
CA ALA A 8 -33.97 1.23 -16.40
C ALA A 8 -32.85 0.99 -17.41
N ARG A 9 -32.00 2.01 -17.62
CA ARG A 9 -30.83 1.88 -18.47
C ARG A 9 -29.86 0.92 -17.78
N ALA A 10 -29.89 -0.35 -18.16
CA ALA A 10 -28.86 -1.29 -17.79
C ALA A 10 -27.52 -0.68 -18.24
N THR A 11 -26.63 -0.41 -17.29
CA THR A 11 -25.26 -0.01 -17.62
C THR A 11 -24.55 -1.26 -18.15
N GLU A 12 -24.75 -1.54 -19.44
CA GLU A 12 -24.10 -2.66 -20.11
C GLU A 12 -22.61 -2.35 -20.24
N GLY A 13 -21.83 -2.81 -19.28
CA GLY A 13 -20.38 -2.75 -19.34
C GLY A 13 -19.72 -2.62 -17.98
N VAL A 14 -18.58 -3.30 -17.84
CA VAL A 14 -17.67 -3.10 -16.71
C VAL A 14 -17.12 -1.66 -16.79
N PRO A 15 -17.24 -0.84 -15.74
CA PRO A 15 -16.75 0.52 -15.74
C PRO A 15 -15.21 0.54 -15.72
N LYS A 16 -14.59 0.60 -16.92
CA LYS A 16 -13.14 0.50 -17.11
C LYS A 16 -12.34 1.51 -16.29
N ILE A 17 -12.87 2.73 -16.11
CA ILE A 17 -12.23 3.77 -15.30
C ILE A 17 -12.18 3.35 -13.82
N ALA A 18 -13.28 2.83 -13.29
CA ALA A 18 -13.33 2.35 -11.91
C ALA A 18 -12.36 1.19 -11.68
N VAL A 19 -12.27 0.25 -12.63
CA VAL A 19 -11.28 -0.83 -12.59
C VAL A 19 -9.85 -0.29 -12.59
N GLY A 20 -9.54 0.70 -13.43
CA GLY A 20 -8.23 1.36 -13.45
C GLY A 20 -7.87 2.00 -12.11
N ILE A 21 -8.82 2.69 -11.48
CA ILE A 21 -8.63 3.29 -10.15
C ILE A 21 -8.37 2.21 -9.09
N LEU A 22 -9.16 1.13 -9.09
CA LEU A 22 -8.99 0.03 -8.14
C LEU A 22 -7.63 -0.67 -8.28
N ILE A 23 -7.14 -0.85 -9.50
CA ILE A 23 -5.78 -1.37 -9.74
C ILE A 23 -4.74 -0.40 -9.20
N GLY A 24 -4.91 0.91 -9.41
CA GLY A 24 -4.01 1.92 -8.86
C GLY A 24 -3.95 1.88 -7.33
N VAL A 25 -5.12 1.80 -6.67
CA VAL A 25 -5.22 1.67 -5.21
C VAL A 25 -4.58 0.37 -4.72
N LEU A 26 -4.79 -0.75 -5.42
CA LEU A 26 -4.19 -2.03 -5.08
C LEU A 26 -2.66 -1.98 -5.14
N VAL A 27 -2.10 -1.47 -6.24
CA VAL A 27 -0.64 -1.37 -6.43
C VAL A 27 -0.04 -0.41 -5.41
N PHE A 28 -0.66 0.75 -5.18
CA PHE A 28 -0.21 1.69 -4.17
C PHE A 28 -0.29 1.10 -2.76
N GLY A 29 -1.36 0.37 -2.44
CA GLY A 29 -1.51 -0.33 -1.17
C GLY A 29 -0.41 -1.36 -0.95
N ILE A 30 -0.14 -2.21 -1.94
CA ILE A 30 0.96 -3.20 -1.90
C ILE A 30 2.31 -2.51 -1.71
N PHE A 31 2.55 -1.40 -2.41
CA PHE A 31 3.76 -0.60 -2.23
C PHE A 31 3.85 -0.05 -0.81
N ALA A 32 2.82 0.60 -0.29
CA ALA A 32 2.83 1.24 1.01
C ALA A 32 2.98 0.22 2.17
N VAL A 33 2.30 -0.93 2.12
CA VAL A 33 2.35 -1.91 3.21
C VAL A 33 3.47 -2.94 3.06
N GLY A 34 3.86 -3.25 1.82
CA GLY A 34 4.80 -4.33 1.52
C GLY A 34 6.22 -3.83 1.24
N PHE A 35 6.38 -2.63 0.71
CA PHE A 35 7.68 -2.07 0.33
C PHE A 35 8.07 -0.90 1.23
N ASP A 36 7.22 0.11 1.37
CA ASP A 36 7.50 1.34 2.11
C ASP A 36 7.03 1.28 3.57
N GLN A 37 7.71 0.48 4.39
CA GLN A 37 7.50 0.38 5.85
C GLN A 37 8.07 1.59 6.62
N GLY A 38 7.89 2.81 6.10
CA GLY A 38 8.50 4.03 6.64
C GLY A 38 9.92 4.31 6.12
N GLN A 39 10.33 3.65 5.04
CA GLN A 39 11.64 3.82 4.42
C GLN A 39 11.76 5.18 3.72
N LEU A 40 10.74 5.57 2.94
CA LEU A 40 10.67 6.90 2.32
C LEU A 40 10.56 8.00 3.37
N PHE A 41 9.83 7.74 4.46
CA PHE A 41 9.74 8.67 5.57
C PHE A 41 11.09 8.85 6.28
N ALA A 42 11.83 7.76 6.54
CA ALA A 42 13.17 7.81 7.11
C ALA A 42 14.19 8.56 6.23
N LEU A 43 14.07 8.40 4.90
CA LEU A 43 14.86 9.17 3.92
C LEU A 43 14.50 10.67 3.99
N ALA A 44 13.21 11.01 4.04
CA ALA A 44 12.74 12.39 4.13
C ALA A 44 13.09 13.07 5.47
N GLN A 45 13.14 12.30 6.55
CA GLN A 45 13.45 12.79 7.90
C GLN A 45 14.97 13.01 8.11
N GLY A 46 15.81 12.59 7.17
CA GLY A 46 17.25 12.91 7.20
C GLY A 46 18.03 12.16 8.28
N ASN A 47 17.75 10.86 8.48
CA ASN A 47 18.55 10.01 9.36
C ASN A 47 19.84 9.36 8.77
N PRO A 48 20.50 9.81 7.68
CA PRO A 48 21.75 9.17 7.25
C PRO A 48 23.00 9.52 8.08
N ALA A 49 22.90 10.31 9.17
CA ALA A 49 24.10 10.85 9.83
C ALA A 49 23.97 11.12 11.33
N ASP A 50 23.29 10.27 12.12
CA ASP A 50 23.57 10.25 13.57
C ASP A 50 24.81 9.38 13.83
N PRO A 51 25.99 9.97 14.15
CA PRO A 51 27.20 9.23 14.48
C PRO A 51 27.07 8.37 15.75
N ALA A 52 26.03 8.56 16.56
CA ALA A 52 25.69 7.67 17.68
C ALA A 52 24.88 6.43 17.26
N ASN A 53 24.40 6.39 16.01
CA ASN A 53 23.55 5.31 15.50
C ASN A 53 24.15 4.72 14.20
N PRO A 54 25.20 3.88 14.28
CA PRO A 54 25.75 3.10 13.15
C PRO A 54 24.76 2.05 12.58
N ALA A 55 23.49 2.21 12.90
CA ALA A 55 22.47 1.20 12.91
C ALA A 55 21.48 1.37 11.75
N TYR A 56 21.63 2.41 10.93
CA TYR A 56 20.74 2.65 9.78
C TYR A 56 20.79 1.52 8.73
N GLY A 57 21.94 0.86 8.55
CA GLY A 57 22.04 -0.26 7.60
C GLY A 57 21.57 -1.59 8.20
N GLU A 58 22.05 -1.93 9.40
CA GLU A 58 21.76 -3.20 10.07
C GLU A 58 20.36 -3.23 10.70
N LEU A 59 19.93 -2.18 11.41
CA LEU A 59 18.60 -2.14 12.02
C LEU A 59 17.49 -1.99 10.99
N LEU A 60 17.72 -1.30 9.87
CA LEU A 60 16.70 -1.19 8.82
C LEU A 60 16.39 -2.57 8.22
N MET A 61 17.42 -3.35 7.89
CA MET A 61 17.23 -4.70 7.34
C MET A 61 16.73 -5.69 8.40
N HIS A 62 17.15 -5.53 9.66
CA HIS A 62 16.63 -6.29 10.80
C HIS A 62 15.13 -6.06 10.98
N GLU A 63 14.69 -4.80 11.08
CA GLU A 63 13.31 -4.42 11.31
C GLU A 63 12.42 -4.73 10.09
N PHE A 64 12.92 -4.48 8.88
CA PHE A 64 12.23 -4.84 7.63
C PHE A 64 11.95 -6.34 7.54
N THR A 65 12.93 -7.17 7.92
CA THR A 65 12.75 -8.63 7.97
C THR A 65 11.74 -9.02 9.05
N HIS A 66 11.72 -8.29 10.17
CA HIS A 66 10.76 -8.50 11.25
C HIS A 66 9.33 -8.18 10.82
N ASP A 67 9.12 -7.06 10.15
CA ASP A 67 7.81 -6.65 9.63
C ASP A 67 7.33 -7.55 8.48
N MET A 68 8.23 -7.98 7.59
CA MET A 68 7.91 -8.97 6.55
C MET A 68 7.44 -10.30 7.17
N ARG A 69 8.00 -10.70 8.31
CA ARG A 69 7.56 -11.90 9.05
C ARG A 69 6.19 -11.67 9.68
N HIS A 70 5.93 -10.50 10.28
CA HIS A 70 4.61 -10.15 10.80
C HIS A 70 3.54 -10.11 9.71
N ALA A 71 3.83 -9.49 8.57
CA ALA A 71 2.93 -9.44 7.41
C ALA A 71 2.65 -10.82 6.81
N ALA A 72 3.64 -11.72 6.83
CA ALA A 72 3.50 -13.11 6.42
C ALA A 72 2.82 -14.00 7.48
N GLY A 73 2.48 -13.45 8.66
CA GLY A 73 1.87 -14.19 9.76
C GLY A 73 2.82 -15.16 10.47
N PHE A 74 4.13 -15.04 10.25
CA PHE A 74 5.12 -15.79 11.01
C PHE A 74 5.27 -15.18 12.39
N ALA A 75 5.23 -16.03 13.42
CA ALA A 75 5.51 -15.60 14.77
C ALA A 75 6.90 -14.94 14.84
N CYS A 76 6.94 -13.76 15.46
CA CYS A 76 8.15 -13.26 16.09
C CYS A 76 8.24 -13.82 17.51
N HIS A 77 9.41 -13.63 18.13
CA HIS A 77 9.70 -13.93 19.55
C HIS A 77 8.47 -14.02 20.46
#